data_AF-A0A443QAV5-F1
#
_entry.id   AF-A0A443QAV5-F1
#
_cell.length_a   1.000
_cell.length_b   1.000
_cell.length_c   1.000
_cell.angle_alpha   90.00
_cell.angle_beta   90.00
_cell.angle_gamma   90.00
#
_symmetry.space_group_name_H-M   'P 1'
#
loop_
_entity.id
_entity.type
_entity.pdbx_description
1 polymer ?
#
loop_
_entity_poly.entity_id
_entity_poly.type
_entity_poly.pdbx_seq_one_letter_code
_entity_poly.pdbx_strand_id
1 'polypeptide(L)'
;SAPKLGDRVPYVIICGTKKTPAYDRAEDPLYVMDHSIPIDKEYYLQNQLAKPLLRIFEPIYGEAKAKSMLLHGEHTRTKTVVSTNYGIMGKFLQKGNRCMNCKVVLKTKQQALCDNEKCKAAEAEIYYNEIEHWRRYLTNYGHNVKDVQIVYTSQ
;
A
#
# COMPACT_ATOMS: atom_id res chain seq x y z
N SER A 1 -19.29 16.12 -15.23
CA SER A 1 -20.07 15.61 -16.39
C SER A 1 -20.48 14.19 -16.08
N ALA A 2 -21.73 13.79 -16.34
CA ALA A 2 -22.17 12.41 -16.12
C ALA A 2 -21.91 11.56 -17.38
N PRO A 3 -21.60 10.26 -17.24
CA PRO A 3 -21.38 9.36 -18.38
C PRO A 3 -22.68 9.13 -19.17
N LYS A 4 -22.56 9.03 -20.49
CA LYS A 4 -23.67 8.75 -21.40
C LYS A 4 -23.81 7.24 -21.60
N LEU A 5 -24.94 6.84 -22.18
CA LEU A 5 -25.22 5.45 -22.51
C LEU A 5 -24.19 4.95 -23.53
N GLY A 6 -23.44 3.91 -23.16
CA GLY A 6 -22.36 3.34 -23.98
C GLY A 6 -20.94 3.75 -23.54
N ASP A 7 -20.81 4.71 -22.62
CA ASP A 7 -19.50 5.12 -22.11
C ASP A 7 -18.94 4.10 -21.10
N ARG A 8 -17.62 3.90 -21.11
CA ARG A 8 -16.93 3.10 -20.10
C ARG A 8 -16.64 3.97 -18.88
N VAL A 9 -17.18 3.58 -17.72
CA VAL A 9 -16.97 4.29 -16.46
C VAL A 9 -15.84 3.60 -15.67
N PRO A 10 -14.71 4.28 -15.42
CA PRO A 10 -13.66 3.74 -14.59
C PRO A 10 -14.07 3.74 -13.11
N TYR A 11 -13.65 2.73 -12.37
CA TYR A 11 -13.88 2.65 -10.93
C TYR A 11 -12.76 1.88 -10.24
N VAL A 12 -12.61 2.12 -8.94
CA VAL A 12 -11.76 1.32 -8.05
C VAL A 12 -12.55 0.83 -6.85
N ILE A 13 -12.16 -0.31 -6.28
CA ILE A 13 -12.81 -0.86 -5.09
C ILE A 13 -12.11 -0.39 -3.83
N ILE A 14 -12.83 0.41 -3.02
CA ILE A 14 -12.33 0.95 -1.76
C ILE A 14 -12.55 -0.02 -0.59
N CYS A 15 -11.79 0.16 0.48
CA CYS A 15 -12.02 -0.55 1.74
C CYS A 15 -13.41 -0.22 2.30
N GLY A 16 -14.12 -1.25 2.78
CA GLY A 16 -15.43 -1.09 3.40
C GLY A 16 -15.63 -2.05 4.57
N THR A 17 -16.82 -2.06 5.15
CA THR A 17 -17.14 -3.00 6.22
C THR A 17 -17.30 -4.42 5.66
N LYS A 18 -17.03 -5.43 6.50
CA LYS A 18 -17.14 -6.84 6.08
C LYS A 18 -18.54 -7.12 5.52
N LYS A 19 -18.61 -7.79 4.37
CA LYS A 19 -19.84 -8.16 3.64
C LYS A 19 -20.57 -7.00 2.94
N THR A 20 -20.00 -5.81 2.87
CA THR A 20 -20.54 -4.76 1.98
C THR A 20 -20.43 -5.25 0.53
N PRO A 21 -21.50 -5.15 -0.27
CA PRO A 21 -21.45 -5.56 -1.67
C PRO A 21 -20.44 -4.71 -2.45
N ALA A 22 -19.88 -5.28 -3.53
CA ALA A 22 -18.82 -4.61 -4.28
C ALA A 22 -19.30 -3.33 -5.00
N TYR A 23 -20.58 -3.27 -5.38
CA TYR A 23 -21.14 -2.10 -6.06
C TYR A 23 -21.19 -0.86 -5.16
N ASP A 24 -21.43 -1.01 -3.85
CA ASP A 24 -21.40 0.09 -2.88
C ASP A 24 -19.99 0.54 -2.51
N ARG A 25 -18.97 -0.20 -2.96
CA ARG A 25 -17.55 0.10 -2.72
C ARG A 25 -16.82 0.53 -3.99
N ALA A 26 -17.54 0.69 -5.10
CA ALA A 26 -16.98 1.18 -6.34
C ALA A 26 -16.98 2.71 -6.32
N GLU A 27 -15.79 3.30 -6.42
CA GLU A 27 -15.61 4.75 -6.34
C GLU A 27 -14.80 5.27 -7.53
N ASP A 28 -14.97 6.56 -7.84
CA ASP A 28 -14.22 7.24 -8.90
C ASP A 28 -12.72 7.34 -8.54
N PRO A 29 -11.80 6.98 -9.46
CA PRO A 29 -10.37 7.03 -9.18
C PRO A 29 -9.82 8.41 -8.80
N LEU A 30 -10.35 9.49 -9.37
CA LEU A 30 -9.94 10.86 -9.04
C LEU A 30 -10.41 11.22 -7.65
N TYR A 31 -11.66 10.90 -7.31
CA TYR A 31 -12.20 11.14 -5.98
C TYR A 31 -11.40 10.39 -4.90
N VAL A 32 -11.01 9.14 -5.16
CA VAL A 32 -10.16 8.34 -4.28
C VAL A 32 -8.79 8.96 -4.07
N MET A 33 -8.18 9.51 -5.13
CA MET A 33 -6.89 10.17 -5.07
C MET A 33 -6.96 11.46 -4.24
N ASP A 34 -7.93 12.34 -4.52
CA ASP A 34 -8.10 13.62 -3.86
C ASP A 34 -8.39 13.48 -2.35
N HIS A 35 -9.12 12.43 -1.97
CA HIS A 35 -9.51 12.18 -0.59
C HIS A 35 -8.63 11.13 0.11
N SER A 36 -7.62 10.59 -0.58
CA SER A 36 -6.73 9.55 -0.08
C SER A 36 -7.50 8.36 0.53
N ILE A 37 -8.53 7.88 -0.17
CA ILE A 37 -9.38 6.78 0.31
C ILE A 37 -8.61 5.45 0.20
N PRO A 38 -8.61 4.58 1.23
CA PRO A 38 -7.84 3.36 1.19
C PRO A 38 -8.46 2.32 0.25
N ILE A 39 -7.62 1.70 -0.58
CA ILE A 39 -8.00 0.67 -1.57
C ILE A 39 -8.04 -0.72 -0.92
N ASP A 40 -9.04 -1.53 -1.26
CA ASP A 40 -9.19 -2.91 -0.74
C ASP A 40 -8.25 -3.89 -1.45
N LYS A 41 -7.02 -4.00 -0.94
CA LYS A 41 -5.99 -4.89 -1.49
C LYS A 41 -6.41 -6.37 -1.48
N GLU A 42 -7.19 -6.78 -0.49
CA GLU A 42 -7.63 -8.16 -0.34
C GLU A 42 -8.61 -8.53 -1.45
N TYR A 43 -9.53 -7.61 -1.80
CA TYR A 43 -10.43 -7.79 -2.94
C TYR A 43 -9.65 -7.98 -4.25
N TYR A 44 -8.67 -7.12 -4.54
CA TYR A 44 -7.87 -7.26 -5.77
C TYR A 44 -7.06 -8.57 -5.78
N LEU A 45 -6.47 -8.96 -4.65
CA LEU A 45 -5.73 -10.21 -4.53
C LEU A 45 -6.62 -11.43 -4.80
N GLN A 46 -7.78 -11.52 -4.14
CA GLN A 46 -8.65 -12.70 -4.22
C GLN A 46 -9.48 -12.74 -5.51
N ASN A 47 -10.05 -11.62 -5.94
CA ASN A 47 -11.02 -11.60 -7.03
C ASN A 47 -10.37 -11.43 -8.40
N GLN A 48 -9.21 -10.76 -8.49
CA GLN A 48 -8.57 -10.45 -9.76
C GLN A 48 -7.28 -11.26 -9.98
N LEU A 49 -6.41 -11.35 -8.98
CA LEU A 49 -5.10 -11.98 -9.17
C LEU A 49 -5.09 -13.49 -8.90
N ALA A 50 -5.78 -13.95 -7.86
CA ALA A 50 -5.71 -15.34 -7.43
C ALA A 50 -6.18 -16.32 -8.52
N LYS A 51 -7.33 -16.08 -9.16
CA LYS A 51 -7.89 -17.02 -10.14
C LYS A 51 -7.01 -17.19 -11.38
N PRO A 52 -6.50 -16.11 -12.03
CA PRO A 52 -5.56 -16.26 -13.14
C PRO A 52 -4.25 -16.93 -12.74
N LEU A 53 -3.68 -16.59 -11.58
CA LEU A 53 -2.42 -17.19 -11.11
C LEU A 53 -2.58 -18.68 -10.88
N LEU A 54 -3.63 -19.08 -10.18
CA LEU A 54 -3.93 -20.49 -9.93
C LEU A 54 -4.14 -21.25 -11.24
N ARG A 55 -4.89 -20.70 -12.20
CA ARG A 55 -5.09 -21.33 -13.51
C ARG A 55 -3.78 -21.63 -14.25
N ILE A 56 -2.75 -20.81 -14.08
CA ILE A 56 -1.43 -20.99 -14.72
C ILE A 56 -0.59 -22.03 -13.98
N PHE A 57 -0.59 -21.99 -12.65
CA PHE A 57 0.33 -22.79 -11.82
C PHE A 57 -0.25 -24.12 -11.32
N GLU A 58 -1.58 -24.27 -11.32
CA GLU A 58 -2.27 -25.52 -10.95
C GLU A 58 -1.82 -26.73 -11.77
N PRO A 59 -1.68 -26.67 -13.12
CA PRO A 59 -1.22 -27.80 -13.91
C PRO A 59 0.22 -28.24 -13.61
N ILE A 60 1.04 -27.36 -13.03
CA ILE A 60 2.46 -27.61 -12.77
C ILE A 60 2.65 -28.18 -11.36
N TYR A 61 1.98 -27.61 -10.37
CA TYR A 61 2.24 -27.88 -8.95
C TYR A 61 1.08 -28.57 -8.22
N GLY A 62 -0.09 -28.66 -8.83
CA GLY A 62 -1.34 -29.07 -8.18
C GLY A 62 -1.96 -27.93 -7.36
N GLU A 63 -3.28 -28.02 -7.13
CA GLU A 63 -4.09 -26.95 -6.54
C GLU A 63 -3.63 -26.53 -5.13
N ALA A 64 -3.45 -27.49 -4.23
CA ALA A 64 -3.11 -27.19 -2.84
C ALA A 64 -1.73 -26.51 -2.70
N LYS A 65 -0.75 -26.95 -3.51
CA LYS A 65 0.61 -26.42 -3.48
C LYS A 65 0.72 -25.04 -4.13
N ALA A 66 0.02 -24.82 -5.25
CA ALA A 66 -0.03 -23.51 -5.89
C ALA A 66 -0.67 -22.45 -4.98
N LYS A 67 -1.79 -22.79 -4.31
CA LYS A 67 -2.47 -21.89 -3.36
C LYS A 67 -1.60 -21.52 -2.16
N SER A 68 -0.93 -22.49 -1.55
CA SER A 68 -0.10 -22.24 -0.37
C SER A 68 1.18 -21.48 -0.71
N MET A 69 1.78 -21.72 -1.89
CA MET A 69 3.01 -21.06 -2.32
C MET A 69 2.78 -19.62 -2.80
N LEU A 70 1.67 -19.34 -3.49
CA LEU A 70 1.45 -18.04 -4.13
C LEU A 70 0.69 -17.05 -3.23
N LEU A 71 -0.36 -17.52 -2.57
CA LEU A 71 -1.33 -16.65 -1.87
C LEU A 71 -1.15 -16.64 -0.36
N HIS A 72 -0.33 -17.54 0.19
CA HIS A 72 -0.06 -17.65 1.61
C HIS A 72 1.45 -17.75 1.85
N GLY A 73 1.90 -17.47 3.07
CA GLY A 73 3.31 -17.58 3.45
C GLY A 73 3.95 -16.25 3.79
N GLU A 74 5.28 -16.28 3.97
CA GLU A 74 6.04 -15.16 4.51
C GLU A 74 5.93 -13.88 3.69
N HIS A 75 5.93 -14.01 2.36
CA HIS A 75 5.81 -12.89 1.42
C HIS A 75 4.47 -12.15 1.51
N THR A 76 3.44 -12.76 2.09
CA THR A 76 2.11 -12.13 2.28
C THR A 76 1.87 -11.56 3.67
N ARG A 77 2.78 -11.80 4.63
CA ARG A 77 2.63 -11.36 6.03
C ARG A 77 2.88 -9.86 6.20
N THR A 78 3.64 -9.26 5.29
CA THR A 78 3.91 -7.82 5.31
C THR A 78 2.76 -7.05 4.68
N LYS A 79 1.89 -6.47 5.51
CA LYS A 79 0.79 -5.60 5.06
C LYS A 79 1.13 -4.14 5.30
N THR A 80 1.28 -3.37 4.22
CA THR A 80 1.36 -1.91 4.31
C THR A 80 -0.05 -1.37 4.51
N VAL A 81 -0.36 -0.90 5.72
CA VAL A 81 -1.64 -0.26 6.01
C VAL A 81 -1.44 1.26 5.95
N VAL A 82 -2.15 1.92 5.04
CA VAL A 82 -2.20 3.38 4.99
C VAL A 82 -3.30 3.82 5.93
N SER A 83 -2.95 4.61 6.93
CA SER A 83 -3.92 5.26 7.79
C SER A 83 -4.41 6.52 7.08
N THR A 84 -5.72 6.64 6.92
CA THR A 84 -6.35 7.74 6.19
C THR A 84 -7.07 8.64 7.17
N ASN A 85 -7.00 9.96 6.94
CA ASN A 85 -7.78 10.95 7.70
C ASN A 85 -9.23 11.06 7.18
N TYR A 86 -9.63 10.11 6.31
CA TYR A 86 -10.94 10.06 5.69
C TYR A 86 -11.99 9.61 6.71
N GLY A 87 -13.13 10.31 6.74
CA GLY A 87 -14.22 10.06 7.70
C GLY A 87 -14.08 10.80 9.03
N ILE A 88 -15.16 10.78 9.83
CA ILE A 88 -15.27 11.54 11.09
C ILE A 88 -14.21 11.09 12.10
N MET A 89 -13.96 9.79 12.20
CA MET A 89 -13.02 9.22 13.17
C MET A 89 -11.55 9.50 12.81
N GLY A 90 -11.23 9.57 11.51
CA GLY A 90 -9.87 9.85 11.04
C GLY A 90 -9.37 11.24 11.44
N LYS A 91 -10.27 12.22 11.60
CA LYS A 91 -9.93 13.60 11.98
C LYS A 91 -9.39 13.73 13.41
N PHE A 92 -9.67 12.77 14.28
CA PHE A 92 -9.21 12.76 15.67
C PHE A 92 -7.93 11.93 15.88
N LEU A 93 -7.39 11.34 14.81
CA LEU A 93 -6.21 10.51 14.92
C LEU A 93 -4.95 11.36 15.07
N GLN A 94 -4.25 11.20 16.20
CA GLN A 94 -2.93 11.81 16.41
C GLN A 94 -1.83 10.82 16.05
N LYS A 95 -0.90 11.24 15.19
CA LYS A 95 0.28 10.43 14.81
C LYS A 95 1.26 10.34 15.97
N GLY A 96 1.41 9.14 16.54
CA GLY A 96 2.44 8.83 17.54
C GLY A 96 3.75 8.39 16.90
N ASN A 97 4.87 8.84 17.44
CA ASN A 97 6.19 8.37 17.02
C ASN A 97 6.47 6.99 17.63
N ARG A 98 7.03 6.10 16.82
CA ARG A 98 7.37 4.73 17.22
C ARG A 98 8.83 4.47 16.89
N CYS A 99 9.49 3.66 17.74
CA CYS A 99 10.84 3.19 17.50
C CYS A 99 10.94 2.49 16.15
N MET A 100 11.91 2.88 15.33
CA MET A 100 12.12 2.29 14.00
C MET A 100 12.43 0.79 14.04
N ASN A 101 13.02 0.28 15.13
CA ASN A 101 13.34 -1.13 15.29
C ASN A 101 12.18 -1.94 15.90
N CYS A 102 11.83 -1.66 17.15
CA CYS A 102 10.90 -2.49 17.93
C CYS A 102 9.44 -2.00 17.92
N LYS A 103 9.13 -0.89 17.25
CA LYS A 103 7.78 -0.29 17.11
C LYS A 103 7.12 0.16 18.42
N VAL A 104 7.85 0.21 19.53
CA VAL A 104 7.39 0.78 20.81
C VAL A 104 7.13 2.29 20.65
N VAL A 105 6.07 2.79 21.28
CA VAL A 105 5.72 4.22 21.26
C VAL A 105 6.75 5.04 22.02
N LEU A 106 7.25 6.11 21.40
CA LEU A 106 8.26 7.00 21.98
C LEU A 106 7.59 8.12 22.77
N LYS A 107 8.19 8.46 23.93
CA LYS A 107 7.71 9.56 24.78
C LYS A 107 8.06 10.93 24.20
N THR A 108 9.26 11.04 23.62
CA THR A 108 9.80 12.28 23.05
C THR A 108 9.66 12.26 21.53
N LYS A 109 9.23 13.38 20.94
CA LYS A 109 9.00 13.46 19.49
C LYS A 109 10.27 13.49 18.64
N GLN A 110 11.44 13.77 19.23
CA GLN A 110 12.70 13.97 18.51
C GLN A 110 13.56 12.70 18.38
N GLN A 111 13.21 11.63 19.10
CA GLN A 111 13.99 10.38 19.10
C GLN A 111 13.48 9.45 17.99
N ALA A 112 14.37 8.73 17.31
CA ALA A 112 14.01 7.71 16.31
C ALA A 112 13.98 6.28 16.89
N LEU A 113 14.73 6.05 17.97
CA LEU A 113 14.89 4.76 18.64
C LEU A 113 14.41 4.85 20.09
N CYS A 114 14.10 3.73 20.72
CA CYS A 114 13.80 3.71 22.15
C CYS A 114 15.07 3.53 23.00
N ASP A 115 14.95 3.69 24.31
CA ASP A 115 16.10 3.61 25.24
C ASP A 115 16.66 2.21 25.46
N ASN A 116 16.08 1.18 24.83
CA ASN A 116 16.55 -0.19 24.91
C ASN A 116 17.93 -0.33 24.23
N GLU A 117 18.88 -0.95 24.92
CA GLU A 117 20.25 -1.19 24.45
C GLU A 117 20.30 -1.90 23.10
N LYS A 118 19.41 -2.88 22.85
CA LYS A 118 19.34 -3.58 21.56
C LYS A 118 18.98 -2.65 20.41
N CYS A 119 18.14 -1.64 20.66
CA CYS A 119 17.74 -0.68 19.64
C CYS A 119 18.87 0.33 19.36
N LYS A 120 19.58 0.76 20.40
CA LYS A 120 20.75 1.66 20.25
C LYS A 120 21.93 0.97 19.57
N ALA A 121 22.19 -0.30 19.88
CA ALA A 121 23.26 -1.06 19.21
C ALA A 121 23.02 -1.22 17.71
N ALA A 122 21.76 -1.34 17.28
CA ALA A 122 21.38 -1.46 15.87
C ALA A 122 21.25 -0.11 15.13
N GLU A 123 21.60 1.01 15.77
CA GLU A 123 21.35 2.35 15.23
C GLU A 123 22.05 2.59 13.88
N ALA A 124 23.32 2.21 13.76
CA ALA A 124 24.08 2.37 12.53
C ALA A 124 23.45 1.58 11.37
N GLU A 125 23.06 0.33 11.62
CA GLU A 125 22.43 -0.54 10.61
C GLU A 125 21.11 0.04 10.11
N ILE A 126 20.24 0.48 11.03
CA ILE A 126 18.95 1.09 10.70
C ILE A 126 19.15 2.36 9.86
N TYR A 127 20.13 3.18 10.23
CA TYR A 127 20.44 4.42 9.51
C TYR A 127 20.88 4.16 8.06
N TYR A 128 21.79 3.20 7.84
CA TYR A 128 22.23 2.84 6.49
C TYR A 128 21.10 2.29 5.63
N ASN A 129 20.27 1.40 6.19
CA ASN A 129 19.10 0.86 5.49
C ASN A 129 18.12 1.96 5.07
N GLU A 130 17.89 2.95 5.93
CA GLU A 130 17.01 4.08 5.62
C GLU A 130 17.61 4.98 4.53
N ILE A 131 18.92 5.28 4.57
CA ILE A 131 19.61 6.04 3.51
C ILE A 131 19.47 5.35 2.17
N GLU A 132 19.68 4.04 2.11
CA GLU A 132 19.60 3.28 0.87
C GLU A 132 18.16 3.29 0.31
N HIS A 133 17.18 3.11 1.20
CA HIS A 133 15.76 3.24 0.85
C HIS A 133 15.44 4.62 0.28
N TRP A 134 15.89 5.70 0.92
CA TRP A 134 15.73 7.08 0.42
C TRP A 134 16.42 7.30 -0.92
N ARG A 135 17.65 6.78 -1.09
CA ARG A 135 18.39 6.89 -2.34
C ARG A 135 17.62 6.23 -3.48
N ARG A 136 17.08 5.03 -3.26
CA ARG A 136 16.24 4.33 -4.25
C ARG A 136 14.97 5.12 -4.57
N TYR A 137 14.32 5.69 -3.55
CA TYR A 137 13.15 6.55 -3.74
C TYR A 137 13.47 7.77 -4.61
N LEU A 138 14.53 8.51 -4.29
CA LEU A 138 14.93 9.71 -5.02
C LEU A 138 15.31 9.42 -6.47
N THR A 139 16.02 8.31 -6.73
CA THR A 139 16.32 7.87 -8.10
C THR A 139 15.02 7.66 -8.88
N ASN A 140 14.08 6.90 -8.35
CA ASN A 140 12.78 6.64 -9.00
C ASN A 140 11.99 7.93 -9.21
N TYR A 141 11.99 8.84 -8.23
CA TYR A 141 11.33 10.13 -8.34
C TYR A 141 11.95 10.99 -9.46
N GLY A 142 13.28 11.02 -9.53
CA GLY A 142 14.01 11.74 -10.57
C GLY A 142 13.77 11.21 -11.98
N HIS A 143 13.59 9.90 -12.15
CA HIS A 143 13.16 9.31 -13.42
C HIS A 143 11.75 9.78 -13.80
N ASN A 144 10.78 9.62 -12.89
CA ASN A 144 9.39 10.00 -13.15
C ASN A 144 9.24 11.49 -13.52
N VAL A 145 9.95 12.39 -12.83
CA VAL A 145 9.86 13.84 -13.12
C VAL A 145 10.46 14.17 -14.50
N LYS A 146 11.56 13.51 -14.90
CA LYS A 146 12.16 13.70 -16.23
C LYS A 146 11.25 13.18 -17.34
N ASP A 147 10.63 12.02 -17.13
CA ASP A 147 9.70 11.42 -18.10
C ASP A 147 8.48 12.31 -18.30
N VAL A 148 7.96 12.91 -17.22
CA VAL A 148 6.86 13.89 -17.29
C VAL A 148 7.28 15.15 -18.06
N GLN A 149 8.47 15.70 -17.81
CA GLN A 149 8.98 16.86 -18.55
C GLN A 149 9.12 16.59 -20.05
N ILE A 150 9.60 15.40 -20.44
CA ILE A 150 9.73 15.00 -21.85
C ILE A 150 8.36 14.94 -22.55
N VAL A 151 7.33 14.42 -21.87
CA VAL A 151 5.95 14.36 -22.39
C VAL A 151 5.37 15.76 -22.62
N TYR A 152 5.65 16.73 -21.75
CA TYR A 152 5.16 18.10 -21.91
C TYR A 152 5.94 18.94 -22.93
N THR A 153 7.21 18.60 -23.21
CA THR A 153 8.02 19.30 -24.23
C THR A 153 7.89 18.73 -25.65
N SER A 154 7.15 17.62 -25.82
CA SER A 154 6.93 16.95 -27.11
C SER A 154 5.50 17.14 -27.66
N GLN A 155 4.72 18.02 -27.05
CA GLN A 155 3.47 18.60 -27.58
C GLN A 155 3.71 20.03 -28.04
#